data_AF-B1W4R5-F1
#
_entry.id   AF-B1W4R5-F1
#
_cell.length_a   1.000
_cell.length_b   1.000
_cell.length_c   1.000
_cell.angle_alpha   90.00
_cell.angle_beta   90.00
_cell.angle_gamma   90.00
#
_symmetry.space_group_name_H-M   'P 1'
#
loop_
_entity.id
_entity.type
_entity.pdbx_description
1 polymer ?
#
loop_
_entity_poly.entity_id
_entity_poly.type
_entity_poly.pdbx_seq_one_letter_code
_entity_poly.pdbx_strand_id
1 'polypeptide(L)'
;MRITVFGATGGVGQEIVGQALAAGHEVTAVVRDPDRLPERLDRAALAAVVRLDDPAAVRAAVAGRDAVLSGLGSRGRRADGVAERLTGRILTAMEAEGVRRLVVVSAVPVGPEPAGDRLVDRLALKVVGAVLADVYADLARMEAALARSATDWTAVRPPKLTDGPLTGVYRRVVGGAPRGSRSVSRADVAHAMLALVEDPAAVQQGVGVAY
;
A
#
# COMPACT_ATOMS: atom_id res chain seq x y z
N MET A 1 1.77 17.32 5.40
CA MET A 1 0.78 16.46 6.09
C MET A 1 1.47 15.66 7.18
N ARG A 2 0.71 15.19 8.16
CA ARG A 2 1.09 14.20 9.16
C ARG A 2 0.67 12.82 8.68
N ILE A 3 1.65 11.98 8.36
CA ILE A 3 1.44 10.69 7.69
C ILE A 3 1.95 9.57 8.57
N THR A 4 1.18 8.50 8.68
CA THR A 4 1.62 7.26 9.32
C THR A 4 1.81 6.17 8.28
N VAL A 5 3.01 5.58 8.22
CA VAL A 5 3.38 4.57 7.22
C VAL A 5 3.58 3.21 7.87
N PHE A 6 2.66 2.28 7.61
CA PHE A 6 2.78 0.88 8.01
C PHE A 6 3.63 0.10 7.01
N GLY A 7 4.53 -0.72 7.54
CA GLY A 7 5.42 -1.53 6.70
C GLY A 7 6.60 -0.74 6.15
N ALA A 8 7.08 0.27 6.88
CA ALA A 8 8.20 1.14 6.47
C ALA A 8 9.53 0.42 6.19
N THR A 9 9.69 -0.85 6.59
CA THR A 9 10.86 -1.69 6.23
C THR A 9 10.68 -2.47 4.92
N GLY A 10 9.49 -2.47 4.33
CA GLY A 10 9.19 -3.10 3.04
C GLY A 10 9.60 -2.22 1.86
N GLY A 11 9.81 -2.79 0.68
CA GLY A 11 10.33 -2.05 -0.47
C GLY A 11 9.48 -0.83 -0.84
N VAL A 12 8.15 -0.95 -0.92
CA VAL A 12 7.26 0.21 -1.17
C VAL A 12 7.22 1.14 0.05
N GLY A 13 7.14 0.60 1.26
CA GLY A 13 7.09 1.40 2.48
C GLY A 13 8.32 2.30 2.67
N GLN A 14 9.52 1.82 2.33
CA GLN A 14 10.74 2.63 2.38
C GLN A 14 10.67 3.79 1.39
N GLU A 15 10.16 3.56 0.18
CA GLU A 15 9.98 4.61 -0.83
C GLU A 15 8.94 5.65 -0.38
N ILE A 16 7.83 5.21 0.22
CA ILE A 16 6.82 6.13 0.79
C ILE A 16 7.45 7.04 1.84
N VAL A 17 8.20 6.46 2.80
CA VAL A 17 8.82 7.24 3.87
C VAL A 17 9.82 8.25 3.28
N GLY A 18 10.73 7.79 2.43
CA GLY A 18 11.75 8.67 1.85
C GLY A 18 11.16 9.82 1.04
N GLN A 19 10.17 9.52 0.18
CA GLN A 19 9.51 10.54 -0.64
C GLN A 19 8.64 11.50 0.19
N ALA A 20 7.92 11.00 1.20
CA ALA A 20 7.12 11.83 2.08
C ALA A 20 7.98 12.81 2.91
N LEU A 21 9.11 12.33 3.45
CA LEU A 21 10.07 13.20 4.14
C LEU A 21 10.65 14.25 3.20
N ALA A 22 11.04 13.86 1.98
CA ALA A 22 11.54 14.79 0.98
C ALA A 22 10.50 15.85 0.57
N ALA A 23 9.21 15.51 0.61
CA ALA A 23 8.09 16.43 0.41
C ALA A 23 7.74 17.29 1.64
N GLY A 24 8.52 17.23 2.72
CA GLY A 24 8.31 18.00 3.94
C GLY A 24 7.13 17.54 4.78
N HIS A 25 6.70 16.28 4.64
CA HIS A 25 5.67 15.71 5.49
C HIS A 25 6.25 15.25 6.84
N GLU A 26 5.44 15.32 7.89
CA GLU A 26 5.77 14.75 9.18
C GLU A 26 5.40 13.25 9.14
N VAL A 27 6.40 12.37 9.23
CA VAL A 27 6.21 10.93 9.01
C VAL A 27 6.42 10.14 10.30
N THR A 28 5.41 9.33 10.67
CA THR A 28 5.53 8.27 11.67
C THR A 28 5.68 6.92 10.98
N ALA A 29 6.74 6.18 11.27
CA ALA A 29 6.99 4.86 10.69
C ALA A 29 6.53 3.74 11.64
N VAL A 30 5.63 2.87 11.18
CA VAL A 30 5.19 1.69 11.94
C VAL A 30 5.84 0.43 11.37
N VAL A 31 6.58 -0.28 12.21
CA VAL A 31 7.46 -1.40 11.83
C VAL A 31 7.34 -2.56 12.80
N ARG A 32 7.63 -3.78 12.33
CA ARG A 32 7.72 -4.95 13.25
C ARG A 32 9.00 -4.92 14.09
N ASP A 33 10.06 -4.40 13.50
CA ASP A 33 11.41 -4.41 14.07
C ASP A 33 12.09 -3.09 13.66
N PRO A 34 12.27 -2.15 14.59
CA PRO A 34 12.92 -0.87 14.36
C PRO A 34 14.34 -0.98 13.83
N ASP A 35 15.08 -2.03 14.20
CA ASP A 35 16.48 -2.21 13.79
C ASP A 35 16.61 -2.51 12.30
N ARG A 36 15.52 -2.98 11.69
CA ARG A 36 15.43 -3.27 10.25
C ARG A 36 15.06 -2.06 9.40
N LEU A 37 14.88 -0.87 9.98
CA LEU A 37 14.78 0.35 9.18
C LEU A 37 16.11 0.60 8.48
N PRO A 38 16.11 0.73 7.16
CA PRO A 38 17.36 0.90 6.40
C PRO A 38 18.03 2.23 6.75
N GLU A 39 19.36 2.24 6.77
CA GLU A 39 20.17 3.42 7.09
C GLU A 39 19.93 4.60 6.14
N ARG A 40 19.51 4.32 4.90
CA ARG A 40 19.15 5.35 3.91
C ARG A 40 17.96 6.22 4.32
N LEU A 41 17.14 5.77 5.28
CA LEU A 41 16.07 6.57 5.84
C LEU A 41 16.62 7.32 7.04
N ASP A 42 16.60 8.65 6.96
CA ASP A 42 16.98 9.50 8.07
C ASP A 42 16.01 9.29 9.24
N ARG A 43 16.44 8.50 10.24
CA ARG A 43 15.64 8.20 11.43
C ARG A 43 15.41 9.46 12.27
N ALA A 44 16.30 10.44 12.22
CA ALA A 44 16.14 11.69 12.95
C ALA A 44 15.10 12.61 12.30
N ALA A 45 14.84 12.44 11.00
CA ALA A 45 13.77 13.15 10.30
C ALA A 45 12.37 12.54 10.54
N LEU A 46 12.28 11.33 11.09
CA LEU A 46 11.00 10.72 11.47
C LEU A 46 10.46 11.35 12.75
N ALA A 47 9.16 11.63 12.78
CA ALA A 47 8.48 12.09 13.99
C ALA A 47 8.44 10.99 15.06
N ALA A 48 8.29 9.73 14.65
CA ALA A 48 8.37 8.58 15.53
C ALA A 48 8.62 7.28 14.75
N VAL A 49 9.19 6.28 15.44
CA VAL A 49 9.23 4.89 15.01
C VAL A 49 8.45 4.06 16.02
N VAL A 50 7.41 3.36 15.54
CA VAL A 50 6.46 2.63 16.38
C VAL A 50 6.49 1.15 16.05
N ARG A 51 6.43 0.31 17.09
CA ARG A 51 6.35 -1.14 16.91
C ARG A 51 4.91 -1.58 16.61
N LEU A 52 4.76 -2.46 15.61
CA LEU A 52 3.48 -2.96 15.13
C LEU A 52 2.78 -3.93 16.11
N ASP A 53 3.52 -4.54 17.02
CA ASP A 53 3.02 -5.50 18.01
C ASP A 53 2.46 -4.84 19.28
N ASP A 54 2.57 -3.52 19.42
CA ASP A 54 1.98 -2.73 20.49
C ASP A 54 0.69 -2.03 20.02
N PRO A 55 -0.50 -2.52 20.40
CA PRO A 55 -1.77 -1.94 19.96
C PRO A 55 -1.97 -0.49 20.42
N ALA A 56 -1.50 -0.14 21.62
CA ALA A 56 -1.65 1.20 22.16
C ALA A 56 -0.75 2.18 21.40
N ALA A 57 0.49 1.78 21.10
CA ALA A 57 1.38 2.59 20.30
C ALA A 57 0.90 2.71 18.84
N VAL A 58 0.34 1.65 18.25
CA VAL A 58 -0.29 1.72 16.91
C VAL A 58 -1.45 2.71 16.89
N ARG A 59 -2.30 2.70 17.92
CA ARG A 59 -3.39 3.67 18.05
C ARG A 59 -2.88 5.11 18.15
N ALA A 60 -1.89 5.35 19.02
CA ALA A 60 -1.23 6.65 19.14
C ALA A 60 -0.52 7.10 17.85
N ALA A 61 0.01 6.16 17.06
CA ALA A 61 0.62 6.45 15.77
C ALA A 61 -0.41 6.94 14.74
N VAL A 62 -1.67 6.55 14.86
CA VAL A 62 -2.77 6.97 13.97
C VAL A 62 -3.45 8.25 14.46
N ALA A 63 -3.46 8.50 15.77
CA ALA A 63 -4.13 9.64 16.38
C ALA A 63 -3.75 10.99 15.72
N GLY A 64 -4.77 11.75 15.30
CA GLY A 64 -4.61 13.09 14.72
C GLY A 64 -3.83 13.13 13.39
N ARG A 65 -3.67 12.01 12.68
CA ARG A 65 -2.97 11.99 11.39
C ARG A 65 -3.90 12.37 10.24
N ASP A 66 -3.32 12.98 9.22
CA ASP A 66 -4.07 13.41 8.04
C ASP A 66 -4.30 12.23 7.08
N ALA A 67 -3.34 11.30 7.00
CA ALA A 67 -3.45 10.08 6.21
C ALA A 67 -2.62 8.91 6.78
N VAL A 68 -3.12 7.70 6.52
CA VAL A 68 -2.40 6.45 6.78
C VAL A 68 -2.05 5.78 5.46
N LEU A 69 -0.80 5.37 5.29
CA LEU A 69 -0.33 4.61 4.13
C LEU A 69 0.15 3.23 4.60
N SER A 70 -0.19 2.19 3.84
CA SER A 70 0.20 0.81 4.14
C SER A 70 0.94 0.17 2.97
N GLY A 71 2.24 -0.02 3.15
CA GLY A 71 3.08 -0.86 2.29
C GLY A 71 3.19 -2.30 2.81
N LEU A 72 2.25 -2.74 3.65
CA LEU A 72 2.23 -4.10 4.20
C LEU A 72 1.95 -5.12 3.09
N GLY A 73 2.64 -6.26 3.18
CA GLY A 73 2.48 -7.35 2.24
C GLY A 73 3.26 -8.57 2.69
N SER A 74 2.94 -9.72 2.10
CA SER A 74 3.66 -10.96 2.38
C SER A 74 5.08 -10.90 1.81
N ARG A 75 6.03 -11.45 2.56
CA ARG A 75 7.38 -11.74 2.04
C ARG A 75 7.40 -13.21 1.66
N GLY A 76 7.13 -13.51 0.39
CA GLY A 76 7.15 -14.87 -0.15
C GLY A 76 5.83 -15.33 -0.74
N ARG A 77 5.70 -16.64 -0.98
CA ARG A 77 4.55 -17.26 -1.67
C ARG A 77 3.34 -17.50 -0.76
N ARG A 78 3.50 -17.41 0.56
CA ARG A 78 2.42 -17.58 1.54
C ARG A 78 2.07 -16.25 2.18
N ALA A 79 0.77 -16.01 2.33
CA ALA A 79 0.25 -14.78 2.89
C ALA A 79 0.15 -14.84 4.42
N ASP A 80 -0.12 -16.02 4.98
CA ASP A 80 -0.38 -16.26 6.41
C ASP A 80 -1.38 -15.25 7.02
N GLY A 81 -2.35 -14.79 6.23
CA GLY A 81 -3.38 -13.83 6.64
C GLY A 81 -2.85 -12.42 6.93
N VAL A 82 -1.61 -12.10 6.54
CA VAL A 82 -0.90 -10.90 7.01
C VAL A 82 -1.57 -9.62 6.52
N ALA A 83 -2.04 -9.56 5.26
CA ALA A 83 -2.62 -8.34 4.71
C ALA A 83 -3.99 -8.04 5.34
N GLU A 84 -4.89 -9.02 5.38
CA GLU A 84 -6.21 -8.86 5.98
C GLU A 84 -6.10 -8.52 7.48
N ARG A 85 -5.36 -9.32 8.25
CA ARG A 85 -5.26 -9.17 9.71
C ARG A 85 -4.64 -7.83 10.11
N LEU A 86 -3.55 -7.42 9.47
CA LEU A 86 -2.88 -6.18 9.84
C LEU A 86 -3.67 -4.96 9.38
N THR A 87 -4.28 -5.00 8.19
CA THR A 87 -5.17 -3.92 7.74
C THR A 87 -6.40 -3.81 8.65
N GLY A 88 -6.96 -4.93 9.12
CA GLY A 88 -8.03 -4.90 10.12
C GLY A 88 -7.64 -4.14 11.40
N ARG A 89 -6.41 -4.34 11.91
CA ARG A 89 -5.89 -3.57 13.05
C ARG A 89 -5.75 -2.08 12.76
N ILE A 90 -5.32 -1.73 11.54
CA ILE A 90 -5.22 -0.33 11.09
C ILE A 90 -6.62 0.29 11.07
N LEU A 91 -7.60 -0.39 10.47
CA LEU A 91 -8.98 0.08 10.40
C LEU A 91 -9.58 0.32 11.79
N THR A 92 -9.38 -0.61 12.74
CA THR A 92 -9.84 -0.44 14.13
C THR A 92 -9.17 0.77 14.81
N ALA A 93 -7.87 0.97 14.61
CA ALA A 93 -7.16 2.12 15.18
C ALA A 93 -7.65 3.44 14.55
N MET A 94 -7.86 3.46 13.23
CA MET A 94 -8.37 4.61 12.51
C MET A 94 -9.78 4.99 12.95
N GLU A 95 -10.68 4.01 13.09
CA GLU A 95 -12.04 4.20 13.59
C GLU A 95 -12.03 4.78 15.01
N ALA A 96 -11.21 4.23 15.90
CA ALA A 96 -11.10 4.69 17.28
C ALA A 96 -10.56 6.13 17.42
N GLU A 97 -9.79 6.60 16.45
CA GLU A 97 -9.17 7.93 16.42
C GLU A 97 -9.86 8.91 15.46
N GLY A 98 -10.93 8.49 14.79
CA GLY A 98 -11.66 9.32 13.82
C GLY A 98 -10.85 9.69 12.56
N VAL A 99 -9.76 8.99 12.27
CA VAL A 99 -8.97 9.19 11.06
C VAL A 99 -9.58 8.42 9.91
N ARG A 100 -9.76 9.07 8.75
CA ARG A 100 -10.51 8.46 7.63
C ARG A 100 -9.66 8.08 6.43
N ARG A 101 -8.54 8.73 6.15
CA ARG A 101 -7.82 8.52 4.88
C ARG A 101 -6.83 7.35 4.97
N LEU A 102 -7.04 6.30 4.17
CA LEU A 102 -6.16 5.14 4.08
C LEU A 102 -5.78 4.83 2.63
N VAL A 103 -4.48 4.69 2.33
CA VAL A 103 -4.00 4.18 1.03
C VAL A 103 -3.18 2.91 1.24
N VAL A 104 -3.59 1.79 0.66
CA VAL A 104 -2.92 0.49 0.84
C VAL A 104 -2.40 -0.07 -0.47
N VAL A 105 -1.34 -0.87 -0.39
CA VAL A 105 -0.90 -1.72 -1.51
C VAL A 105 -1.74 -3.00 -1.57
N SER A 106 -2.24 -3.30 -2.76
CA SER A 106 -2.89 -4.54 -3.17
C SER A 106 -2.16 -5.10 -4.40
N ALA A 107 -2.87 -5.69 -5.37
CA ALA A 107 -2.29 -6.20 -6.61
C ALA A 107 -3.30 -6.21 -7.76
N VAL A 108 -2.81 -6.09 -9.00
CA VAL A 108 -3.65 -6.16 -10.22
C VAL A 108 -4.63 -7.34 -10.22
N PRO A 109 -4.23 -8.59 -9.87
CA PRO A 109 -5.13 -9.75 -9.94
C PRO A 109 -6.33 -9.71 -8.98
N VAL A 110 -6.36 -8.79 -8.01
CA VAL A 110 -7.51 -8.60 -7.09
C VAL A 110 -8.62 -7.77 -7.74
N GLY A 111 -8.25 -6.93 -8.72
CA GLY A 111 -9.20 -6.09 -9.46
C GLY A 111 -9.85 -6.80 -10.65
N PRO A 112 -10.77 -6.11 -11.35
CA PRO A 112 -11.32 -6.62 -12.59
C PRO A 112 -10.21 -6.81 -13.63
N GLU A 113 -10.39 -7.79 -14.52
CA GLU A 113 -9.46 -7.99 -15.64
C GLU A 113 -9.38 -6.70 -16.49
N PRO A 114 -8.17 -6.25 -16.87
CA PRO A 114 -8.04 -5.06 -17.71
C PRO A 114 -8.74 -5.27 -19.05
N ALA A 115 -9.71 -4.40 -19.34
CA ALA A 115 -10.47 -4.49 -20.58
C ALA A 115 -9.52 -4.34 -21.79
N GLY A 116 -9.48 -5.31 -22.70
CA GLY A 116 -8.65 -5.27 -23.91
C GLY A 116 -7.22 -5.81 -23.76
N ASP A 117 -6.92 -6.55 -22.68
CA ASP A 117 -5.67 -7.28 -22.57
C ASP A 117 -5.55 -8.42 -23.61
N ARG A 118 -4.33 -8.66 -24.08
CA ARG A 118 -4.04 -9.76 -25.02
C ARG A 118 -4.21 -11.10 -24.32
N LEU A 119 -4.52 -12.16 -25.08
CA LEU A 119 -4.68 -13.51 -24.53
C LEU A 119 -3.43 -13.97 -23.74
N VAL A 120 -2.24 -13.62 -24.22
CA VAL A 120 -0.97 -13.94 -23.54
C VAL A 120 -0.83 -13.27 -22.17
N ASP A 121 -1.24 -12.01 -22.04
CA ASP A 121 -1.16 -11.27 -20.78
C ASP A 121 -2.19 -11.84 -19.78
N ARG A 122 -3.40 -12.18 -20.25
CA ARG A 122 -4.41 -12.87 -19.44
C ARG A 122 -3.96 -14.25 -18.97
N LEU A 123 -3.33 -15.03 -19.84
CA LEU A 123 -2.81 -16.36 -19.45
C LEU A 123 -1.68 -16.24 -18.43
N ALA A 124 -0.77 -15.28 -18.60
CA ALA A 124 0.29 -15.00 -17.64
C ALA A 124 -0.29 -14.61 -16.27
N LEU A 125 -1.30 -13.74 -16.24
CA LEU A 125 -1.99 -13.37 -14.99
C LEU A 125 -2.66 -14.58 -14.33
N LYS A 126 -3.28 -15.49 -15.10
CA LYS A 126 -3.86 -16.73 -14.55
C LYS A 126 -2.81 -17.66 -13.95
N VAL A 127 -1.66 -17.83 -14.62
CA VAL A 127 -0.56 -18.67 -14.12
C VAL A 127 0.02 -18.10 -12.83
N VAL A 128 0.31 -16.79 -12.82
CA VAL A 128 0.79 -16.11 -11.61
C VAL A 128 -0.27 -16.16 -10.50
N GLY A 129 -1.54 -15.98 -10.87
CA GLY A 129 -2.72 -16.15 -10.03
C GLY A 129 -2.72 -17.47 -9.28
N ALA A 130 -2.49 -18.58 -9.98
CA ALA A 130 -2.42 -19.91 -9.39
C ALA A 130 -1.22 -20.10 -8.46
N VAL A 131 -0.05 -19.57 -8.83
CA VAL A 131 1.19 -19.69 -8.01
C VAL A 131 1.12 -18.88 -6.72
N LEU A 132 0.40 -17.75 -6.74
CA LEU A 132 0.27 -16.81 -5.63
C LEU A 132 -1.18 -16.74 -5.10
N ALA A 133 -1.96 -17.81 -5.30
CA ALA A 133 -3.39 -17.83 -4.98
C ALA A 133 -3.67 -17.42 -3.53
N ASP A 134 -2.89 -17.93 -2.57
CA ASP A 134 -3.02 -17.59 -1.14
C ASP A 134 -2.78 -16.10 -0.88
N VAL A 135 -1.83 -15.49 -1.58
CA VAL A 135 -1.52 -14.06 -1.48
C VAL A 135 -2.65 -13.22 -2.03
N TYR A 136 -3.17 -13.57 -3.21
CA TYR A 136 -4.28 -12.83 -3.81
C TYR A 136 -5.59 -13.02 -3.06
N ALA A 137 -5.85 -14.20 -2.50
CA ALA A 137 -6.99 -14.43 -1.63
C ALA A 137 -6.90 -13.57 -0.35
N ASP A 138 -5.71 -13.40 0.22
CA ASP A 138 -5.50 -12.54 1.38
C ASP A 138 -5.70 -11.05 1.07
N LEU A 139 -5.19 -10.59 -0.08
CA LEU A 139 -5.43 -9.22 -0.54
C LEU A 139 -6.91 -8.99 -0.90
N ALA A 140 -7.61 -9.98 -1.45
CA ALA A 140 -9.04 -9.88 -1.72
C ALA A 140 -9.86 -9.77 -0.41
N ARG A 141 -9.52 -10.54 0.63
CA ARG A 141 -10.14 -10.40 1.95
C ARG A 141 -9.82 -9.05 2.60
N MET A 142 -8.59 -8.56 2.46
CA MET A 142 -8.21 -7.21 2.86
C MET A 142 -9.07 -6.14 2.16
N GLU A 143 -9.21 -6.18 0.83
CA GLU A 143 -10.04 -5.22 0.10
C GLU A 143 -11.53 -5.33 0.47
N ALA A 144 -12.03 -6.54 0.75
CA ALA A 144 -13.38 -6.72 1.25
C ALA A 144 -13.59 -6.11 2.64
N ALA A 145 -12.58 -6.16 3.52
CA ALA A 145 -12.62 -5.49 4.81
C ALA A 145 -12.60 -3.95 4.67
N LEU A 146 -11.81 -3.42 3.74
CA LEU A 146 -11.83 -1.99 3.39
C LEU A 146 -13.24 -1.56 2.94
N ALA A 147 -13.85 -2.32 2.02
CA ALA A 147 -15.17 -2.00 1.46
C ALA A 147 -16.30 -2.00 2.52
N ARG A 148 -16.15 -2.73 3.62
CA ARG A 148 -17.11 -2.73 4.74
C ARG A 148 -16.84 -1.65 5.79
N SER A 149 -15.70 -0.97 5.71
CA SER A 149 -15.31 0.07 6.68
C SER A 149 -15.87 1.44 6.31
N ALA A 150 -15.95 2.34 7.28
CA ALA A 150 -16.27 3.75 7.06
C ALA A 150 -15.05 4.60 6.61
N THR A 151 -13.92 3.96 6.32
CA THR A 151 -12.65 4.61 5.95
C THR A 151 -12.71 5.12 4.50
N ASP A 152 -12.16 6.30 4.25
CA ASP A 152 -11.91 6.86 2.92
C ASP A 152 -10.68 6.14 2.31
N TRP A 153 -10.87 4.88 1.90
CA TRP A 153 -9.77 3.99 1.49
C TRP A 153 -9.44 4.07 -0.01
N THR A 154 -8.20 3.77 -0.38
CA THR A 154 -7.77 3.51 -1.76
C THR A 154 -6.89 2.28 -1.80
N ALA A 155 -7.20 1.31 -2.64
CA ALA A 155 -6.38 0.10 -2.83
C ALA A 155 -5.55 0.23 -4.11
N VAL A 156 -4.25 0.49 -3.98
CA VAL A 156 -3.33 0.62 -5.12
C VAL A 156 -2.94 -0.78 -5.60
N ARG A 157 -3.22 -1.08 -6.87
CA ARG A 157 -3.07 -2.42 -7.47
C ARG A 157 -1.92 -2.42 -8.48
N PRO A 158 -0.66 -2.55 -8.06
CA PRO A 158 0.47 -2.69 -8.97
C PRO A 158 0.54 -4.11 -9.57
N PRO A 159 1.15 -4.28 -10.76
CA PRO A 159 1.59 -5.57 -11.28
C PRO A 159 2.91 -5.98 -10.61
N LYS A 160 3.82 -6.65 -11.33
CA LYS A 160 5.14 -7.02 -10.80
C LYS A 160 5.92 -5.78 -10.35
N LEU A 161 6.32 -5.76 -9.08
CA LEU A 161 7.16 -4.70 -8.53
C LEU A 161 8.64 -4.89 -8.94
N THR A 162 9.29 -3.81 -9.32
CA THR A 162 10.73 -3.73 -9.60
C THR A 162 11.43 -2.69 -8.72
N ASP A 163 12.75 -2.70 -8.69
CA ASP A 163 13.59 -1.75 -7.93
C ASP A 163 14.18 -0.65 -8.84
N GLY A 164 13.42 -0.24 -9.86
CA GLY A 164 13.78 0.89 -10.71
C GLY A 164 13.68 2.24 -9.99
N PRO A 165 14.25 3.32 -10.56
CA PRO A 165 14.18 4.66 -9.99
C PRO A 165 12.75 5.22 -9.99
N LEU A 166 12.55 6.31 -9.25
CA LEU A 166 11.39 7.19 -9.41
C LEU A 166 11.44 7.82 -10.79
N THR A 167 10.43 7.59 -11.61
CA THR A 167 10.30 8.21 -12.94
C THR A 167 9.17 9.24 -12.98
N GLY A 168 8.11 9.03 -12.20
CA GLY A 168 6.87 9.81 -12.30
C GLY A 168 6.08 9.55 -13.60
N VAL A 169 6.54 8.62 -14.44
CA VAL A 169 5.96 8.31 -15.76
C VAL A 169 5.36 6.92 -15.72
N TYR A 170 4.07 6.86 -15.38
CA TYR A 170 3.28 5.64 -15.32
C TYR A 170 1.81 5.95 -15.58
N ARG A 171 1.04 4.92 -15.91
CA ARG A 171 -0.40 5.00 -16.14
C ARG A 171 -1.16 4.63 -14.87
N ARG A 172 -2.29 5.29 -14.65
CA ARG A 172 -3.24 5.01 -13.55
C ARG A 172 -4.63 4.75 -14.11
N VAL A 173 -5.34 3.78 -13.54
CA VAL A 173 -6.75 3.52 -13.86
C VAL A 173 -7.53 3.34 -12.57
N VAL A 174 -8.45 4.25 -12.29
CA VAL A 174 -9.40 4.16 -11.18
C VAL A 174 -10.44 3.08 -11.49
N GLY A 175 -10.74 2.23 -10.51
CA GLY A 175 -11.66 1.10 -10.64
C GLY A 175 -11.10 -0.10 -11.42
N GLY A 176 -9.89 -0.02 -11.97
CA GLY A 176 -9.34 -1.06 -12.86
C GLY A 176 -7.82 -1.07 -12.89
N ALA A 177 -7.24 -1.48 -14.02
CA ALA A 177 -5.80 -1.44 -14.23
C ALA A 177 -5.44 -1.07 -15.68
N PRO A 178 -4.27 -0.44 -15.92
CA PRO A 178 -3.78 -0.15 -17.27
C PRO A 178 -3.66 -1.43 -18.11
N ARG A 179 -3.95 -1.34 -19.42
CA ARG A 179 -3.70 -2.44 -20.37
C ARG A 179 -2.23 -2.81 -20.41
N GLY A 180 -1.93 -4.11 -20.44
CA GLY A 180 -0.55 -4.60 -20.49
C GLY A 180 0.24 -4.29 -19.22
N SER A 181 -0.42 -4.29 -18.06
CA SER A 181 0.20 -4.07 -16.75
C SER A 181 1.20 -5.17 -16.41
N ARG A 182 2.46 -5.01 -16.83
CA ARG A 182 3.51 -6.00 -16.61
C ARG A 182 4.37 -5.70 -15.40
N SER A 183 4.74 -4.44 -15.20
CA SER A 183 5.60 -4.03 -14.11
C SER A 183 5.45 -2.56 -13.74
N VAL A 184 5.92 -2.21 -12.55
CA VAL A 184 6.09 -0.85 -12.06
C VAL A 184 7.18 -0.83 -10.97
N SER A 185 7.97 0.24 -10.86
CA SER A 185 8.93 0.36 -9.78
C SER A 185 8.24 0.64 -8.45
N ARG A 186 8.85 0.20 -7.35
CA ARG A 186 8.37 0.53 -6.00
C ARG A 186 8.38 2.03 -5.73
N ALA A 187 9.33 2.75 -6.33
CA ALA A 187 9.44 4.19 -6.24
C ALA A 187 8.25 4.89 -6.91
N ASP A 188 7.84 4.45 -8.10
CA ASP A 188 6.67 4.98 -8.80
C ASP A 188 5.35 4.60 -8.10
N VAL A 189 5.27 3.42 -7.47
CA VAL A 189 4.11 3.06 -6.64
C VAL A 189 3.99 3.97 -5.43
N ALA A 190 5.09 4.24 -4.73
CA ALA A 190 5.09 5.16 -3.60
C ALA A 190 4.68 6.59 -4.01
N HIS A 191 5.22 7.07 -5.14
CA HIS A 191 4.86 8.36 -5.73
C HIS A 191 3.35 8.42 -6.06
N ALA A 192 2.81 7.36 -6.67
CA ALA A 192 1.38 7.25 -6.95
C ALA A 192 0.55 7.23 -5.66
N MET A 193 0.96 6.47 -4.63
CA MET A 193 0.26 6.38 -3.36
C MET A 193 0.18 7.73 -2.65
N LEU A 194 1.27 8.50 -2.62
CA LEU A 194 1.31 9.84 -2.03
C LEU A 194 0.39 10.79 -2.79
N ALA A 195 0.43 10.80 -4.13
CA ALA A 195 -0.47 11.62 -4.94
C ALA A 195 -1.95 11.23 -4.77
N LEU A 196 -2.24 9.93 -4.56
CA LEU A 196 -3.60 9.46 -4.37
C LEU A 196 -4.19 9.90 -3.01
N VAL A 197 -3.38 10.24 -2.01
CA VAL A 197 -3.87 10.72 -0.69
C VAL A 197 -4.87 11.86 -0.86
N GLU A 198 -4.60 12.78 -1.78
CA GLU A 198 -5.39 13.99 -2.01
C GLU A 198 -6.37 13.86 -3.20
N ASP A 199 -6.45 12.69 -3.85
CA ASP A 199 -7.31 12.47 -5.02
C ASP A 199 -8.72 11.98 -4.62
N PRO A 200 -9.76 12.83 -4.74
CA PRO A 200 -11.12 12.44 -4.38
C PRO A 200 -11.69 11.35 -5.30
N ALA A 201 -11.23 11.25 -6.55
CA ALA A 201 -11.69 10.22 -7.47
C ALA A 201 -11.18 8.82 -7.08
N ALA A 202 -10.15 8.74 -6.24
CA ALA A 202 -9.58 7.49 -5.76
C ALA A 202 -10.21 6.96 -4.46
N VAL A 203 -11.11 7.73 -3.85
CA VAL A 203 -11.76 7.35 -2.59
C VAL A 203 -12.74 6.20 -2.83
N GLN A 204 -12.62 5.16 -2.02
CA GLN A 204 -13.35 3.89 -2.11
C GLN A 204 -13.17 3.17 -3.45
N GLN A 205 -11.97 3.31 -4.03
CA GLN A 205 -11.61 2.69 -5.31
C GLN A 205 -10.35 1.85 -5.21
N GLY A 206 -10.31 0.80 -6.03
CA GLY A 206 -9.06 0.17 -6.42
C GLY A 206 -8.42 0.93 -7.58
N VAL A 207 -7.13 1.23 -7.53
CA VAL A 207 -6.43 2.02 -8.55
C VAL A 207 -5.24 1.23 -9.07
N GLY A 208 -5.29 0.80 -10.33
CA GLY A 208 -4.17 0.12 -10.97
C GLY A 208 -3.09 1.11 -11.40
N VAL A 209 -1.83 0.75 -11.15
CA VAL A 209 -0.65 1.59 -11.44
C VAL A 209 0.40 0.74 -12.16
N ALA A 210 0.73 1.09 -13.39
CA ALA A 210 1.68 0.36 -14.22
C ALA A 210 2.34 1.25 -15.29
N TYR A 211 3.49 0.84 -15.83
CA TYR A 211 4.06 1.43 -17.04
C TYR A 211 3.17 1.17 -18.24
#